data_AF-A0AAP9KQB6-F1
#
_entry.id   AF-A0AAP9KQB6-F1
#
_cell.length_a   1.000
_cell.length_b   1.000
_cell.length_c   1.000
_cell.angle_alpha   90.00
_cell.angle_beta   90.00
_cell.angle_gamma   90.00
#
_symmetry.space_group_name_H-M   'P 1'
#
loop_
_entity.id
_entity.type
_entity.pdbx_description
1 polymer ?
#
loop_
_entity_poly.entity_id
_entity_poly.type
_entity_poly.pdbx_seq_one_letter_code
_entity_poly.pdbx_strand_id
1 'polypeptide(L)'
;MKPIDFTSPRAAARPFTPKLADFVEQPLYSDVWKDADLAPRDRSLITIACLIALNHANELPAHLRRGIENGLTQTELSAVITHMAFYAGFPAAITASAYANATFADDQSN
;
A
#
# COMPACT_ATOMS: atom_id res chain seq x y z
N MET A 1 18.67 -5.96 -23.20
CA MET A 1 17.96 -6.41 -21.98
C MET A 1 16.52 -5.94 -22.12
N LYS A 2 15.52 -6.81 -21.91
CA LYS A 2 14.11 -6.38 -21.99
C LYS A 2 13.86 -5.40 -20.83
N PRO A 3 13.24 -4.22 -21.05
CA PRO A 3 12.94 -3.30 -19.97
C PRO A 3 12.07 -4.00 -18.93
N ILE A 4 12.34 -3.74 -17.65
CA ILE A 4 11.54 -4.29 -16.54
C ILE A 4 10.17 -3.63 -16.61
N ASP A 5 9.12 -4.45 -16.68
CA ASP A 5 7.75 -3.98 -16.63
C ASP A 5 7.36 -3.64 -15.18
N PHE A 6 7.52 -2.37 -14.82
CA PHE A 6 7.19 -1.87 -13.49
C PHE A 6 5.68 -1.68 -13.27
N THR A 7 4.82 -2.00 -14.25
CA THR A 7 3.36 -2.02 -14.02
C THR A 7 2.93 -3.23 -13.18
N SER A 8 3.76 -4.27 -13.12
CA SER A 8 3.60 -5.40 -12.20
C SER A 8 4.94 -5.83 -11.59
N PRO A 9 5.45 -5.08 -10.58
CA PRO A 9 6.76 -5.34 -9.97
C PRO A 9 6.90 -6.77 -9.41
N ARG A 10 5.80 -7.35 -8.91
CA ARG A 10 5.77 -8.74 -8.41
C ARG A 10 6.00 -9.76 -9.52
N ALA A 11 5.35 -9.59 -10.67
CA ALA A 11 5.52 -10.49 -11.81
C ALA A 11 6.95 -10.38 -12.36
N ALA A 12 7.51 -9.16 -12.40
CA ALA A 12 8.88 -8.92 -12.83
C ALA A 12 9.93 -9.55 -11.90
N ALA A 13 9.70 -9.56 -10.58
CA ALA A 13 10.64 -10.11 -9.60
C ALA A 13 10.60 -11.65 -9.50
N ARG A 14 9.48 -12.28 -9.89
CA ARG A 14 9.24 -13.72 -9.71
C ARG A 14 10.30 -14.65 -10.33
N PRO A 15 10.81 -14.42 -11.56
CA PRO A 15 11.83 -15.30 -12.15
C PRO A 15 13.14 -15.30 -11.35
N PHE A 16 13.48 -14.18 -10.72
CA PHE A 16 14.72 -14.04 -9.93
C PHE A 16 14.54 -14.52 -8.49
N THR A 17 13.37 -14.28 -7.88
CA THR A 17 13.08 -14.62 -6.48
C THR A 17 11.77 -15.40 -6.34
N PRO A 18 11.68 -16.63 -6.87
CA PRO A 18 10.43 -17.39 -6.87
C PRO A 18 9.91 -17.67 -5.46
N LYS A 19 10.79 -17.92 -4.49
CA LYS A 19 10.39 -18.15 -3.09
C LYS A 19 9.77 -16.92 -2.43
N LEU A 20 10.18 -15.72 -2.82
CA LEU A 20 9.56 -14.48 -2.34
C LEU A 20 8.14 -14.34 -2.90
N ALA A 21 7.94 -14.65 -4.18
CA ALA A 21 6.61 -14.69 -4.78
C ALA A 21 5.72 -15.73 -4.08
N ASP A 22 6.27 -16.91 -3.76
CA ASP A 22 5.55 -17.92 -2.99
C ASP A 22 5.11 -17.37 -1.62
N PHE A 23 5.95 -16.61 -0.91
CA PHE A 23 5.56 -15.99 0.37
C PHE A 23 4.45 -14.95 0.26
N VAL A 24 4.43 -14.19 -0.84
CA VAL A 24 3.36 -13.23 -1.14
C VAL A 24 2.04 -13.95 -1.35
N GLU A 25 2.02 -15.07 -2.07
CA GLU A 25 0.81 -15.87 -2.23
C GLU A 25 0.46 -16.65 -0.94
N GLN A 26 1.47 -17.23 -0.29
CA GLN A 26 1.39 -18.02 0.93
C GLN A 26 2.65 -17.91 1.81
N PRO A 27 2.56 -17.32 3.02
CA PRO A 27 1.31 -17.15 3.79
C PRO A 27 0.65 -15.78 3.68
N LEU A 28 1.21 -14.78 2.97
CA LEU A 28 0.74 -13.40 3.12
C LEU A 28 -0.75 -13.23 2.75
N TYR A 29 -1.14 -13.43 1.49
CA TYR A 29 -2.54 -13.22 1.10
C TYR A 29 -3.48 -14.39 1.40
N SER A 30 -2.96 -15.61 1.44
CA SER A 30 -3.77 -16.79 1.73
C SER A 30 -4.07 -17.02 3.21
N ASP A 31 -3.28 -16.44 4.12
CA ASP A 31 -3.40 -16.63 5.57
C ASP A 31 -3.44 -15.30 6.33
N VAL A 32 -2.33 -14.54 6.36
CA VAL A 32 -2.20 -13.32 7.19
C VAL A 32 -3.26 -12.25 6.88
N TRP A 33 -3.62 -12.07 5.60
CA TRP A 33 -4.66 -11.12 5.19
C TRP A 33 -6.10 -11.67 5.34
N LYS A 34 -6.26 -12.95 5.68
CA LYS A 34 -7.56 -13.63 5.88
C LYS A 34 -7.89 -13.93 7.33
N ASP A 35 -6.99 -13.59 8.26
CA ASP A 35 -7.26 -13.76 9.68
C ASP A 35 -8.59 -13.04 10.05
N ALA A 36 -9.39 -13.69 10.88
CA ALA A 36 -10.75 -13.26 11.19
C ALA A 36 -10.80 -12.24 12.33
N ASP A 37 -9.74 -12.16 13.14
CA ASP A 37 -9.71 -11.38 14.37
C ASP A 37 -9.36 -9.90 14.15
N LEU A 38 -8.89 -9.54 12.94
CA LEU A 38 -8.60 -8.17 12.53
C LEU A 38 -9.25 -7.87 11.17
N ALA A 39 -10.12 -6.86 11.12
CA ALA A 39 -10.91 -6.61 9.91
C ALA A 39 -10.00 -6.22 8.73
N PRO A 40 -10.36 -6.58 7.48
CA PRO A 40 -9.59 -6.19 6.29
C PRO A 40 -9.36 -4.68 6.17
N ARG A 41 -10.35 -3.87 6.60
CA ARG A 41 -10.26 -2.41 6.70
C ARG A 41 -9.09 -1.98 7.57
N ASP A 42 -9.00 -2.56 8.77
CA ASP A 42 -8.00 -2.19 9.78
C ASP A 42 -6.61 -2.71 9.39
N ARG A 43 -6.51 -3.89 8.78
CA ARG A 43 -5.26 -4.40 8.18
C ARG A 43 -4.71 -3.43 7.12
N SER A 44 -5.58 -2.94 6.24
CA SER A 44 -5.18 -1.92 5.24
C SER A 44 -4.71 -0.64 5.91
N LEU A 45 -5.44 -0.14 6.91
CA LEU A 45 -5.07 1.08 7.64
C LEU A 45 -3.69 0.96 8.30
N ILE A 46 -3.45 -0.15 9.01
CA ILE A 46 -2.17 -0.44 9.67
C ILE A 46 -1.05 -0.55 8.63
N THR A 47 -1.28 -1.28 7.53
CA THR A 47 -0.29 -1.44 6.48
C THR A 47 0.10 -0.09 5.87
N ILE A 48 -0.88 0.77 5.56
CA ILE A 48 -0.63 2.12 5.04
C ILE A 48 0.18 2.94 6.04
N ALA A 49 -0.19 2.93 7.32
CA ALA A 49 0.56 3.64 8.36
C ALA A 49 2.02 3.15 8.45
N CYS A 50 2.26 1.84 8.38
CA CYS A 50 3.60 1.27 8.35
C CYS A 50 4.40 1.68 7.10
N LEU A 51 3.79 1.68 5.91
CA LEU A 51 4.46 2.12 4.69
C LEU A 51 4.89 3.59 4.76
N ILE A 52 4.05 4.45 5.37
CA ILE A 52 4.40 5.85 5.64
C ILE A 52 5.57 5.92 6.61
N ALA A 53 5.49 5.22 7.74
CA ALA A 53 6.54 5.23 8.77
C ALA A 53 7.90 4.73 8.27
N LEU A 54 7.90 3.75 7.36
CA LEU A 54 9.10 3.14 6.79
C LEU A 54 9.60 3.84 5.52
N ASN A 55 8.96 4.93 5.08
CA ASN A 55 9.27 5.64 3.83
C ASN A 55 9.20 4.77 2.56
N HIS A 56 8.29 3.80 2.53
CA HIS A 56 8.03 2.93 1.37
C HIS A 56 6.91 3.49 0.48
N ALA A 57 7.06 4.76 0.06
CA ALA A 57 6.01 5.50 -0.62
C ALA A 57 5.60 4.90 -1.98
N ASN A 58 6.50 4.19 -2.64
CA ASN A 58 6.25 3.49 -3.90
C ASN A 58 5.19 2.38 -3.80
N GLU A 59 4.97 1.83 -2.60
CA GLU A 59 3.94 0.81 -2.37
C GLU A 59 2.57 1.42 -2.00
N LEU A 60 2.53 2.70 -1.63
CA LEU A 60 1.31 3.36 -1.18
C LEU A 60 0.18 3.30 -2.21
N PRO A 61 0.38 3.53 -3.52
CA PRO A 61 -0.72 3.50 -4.48
C PRO A 61 -1.52 2.20 -4.47
N ALA A 62 -0.84 1.06 -4.41
CA ALA A 62 -1.49 -0.26 -4.37
C ALA A 62 -2.26 -0.47 -3.06
N HIS A 63 -1.69 -0.03 -1.93
CA HIS A 63 -2.31 -0.22 -0.62
C HIS A 63 -3.42 0.80 -0.32
N LEU A 64 -3.35 2.00 -0.87
CA LEU A 64 -4.42 3.01 -0.79
C LEU A 64 -5.68 2.54 -1.51
N ARG A 65 -5.55 2.03 -2.76
CA ARG A 65 -6.68 1.44 -3.50
C ARG A 65 -7.29 0.25 -2.77
N ARG A 66 -6.45 -0.67 -2.29
CA ARG A 66 -6.88 -1.80 -1.45
C ARG A 66 -7.57 -1.33 -0.16
N GLY A 67 -7.13 -0.20 0.41
CA GLY A 67 -7.77 0.43 1.56
C GLY A 67 -9.22 0.79 1.27
N ILE A 68 -9.47 1.46 0.14
CA ILE A 68 -10.81 1.80 -0.33
C ILE A 68 -11.65 0.54 -0.59
N GLU A 69 -11.11 -0.46 -1.29
CA GLU A 69 -11.78 -1.74 -1.55
C GLU A 69 -12.18 -2.46 -0.25
N ASN A 70 -11.37 -2.33 0.79
CA ASN A 70 -11.62 -2.90 2.11
C ASN A 70 -12.49 -2.02 3.02
N GLY A 71 -12.99 -0.88 2.53
CA GLY A 71 -13.96 -0.03 3.24
C GLY A 71 -13.40 1.17 3.99
N LEU A 72 -12.13 1.56 3.75
CA LEU A 72 -11.66 2.89 4.17
C LEU A 72 -12.23 3.96 3.23
N THR A 73 -12.40 5.17 3.74
CA THR A 73 -12.76 6.35 2.95
C THR A 73 -11.53 7.21 2.64
N GLN A 74 -11.57 8.01 1.58
CA GLN A 74 -10.50 8.98 1.30
C GLN A 74 -10.31 9.98 2.44
N THR A 75 -11.38 10.33 3.16
CA THR A 75 -11.32 11.19 4.36
C THR A 75 -10.53 10.52 5.49
N GLU A 76 -10.74 9.24 5.75
CA GLU A 76 -9.96 8.49 6.75
C GLU A 76 -8.50 8.31 6.34
N LEU A 77 -8.25 8.09 5.05
CA LEU A 77 -6.89 8.03 4.49
C LEU A 77 -6.15 9.37 4.63
N SER A 78 -6.84 10.48 4.36
CA SER A 78 -6.30 11.82 4.60
C SER A 78 -5.98 12.02 6.08
N ALA A 79 -6.90 11.64 6.98
CA ALA A 79 -6.73 11.78 8.42
C ALA A 79 -5.52 10.97 8.95
N VAL A 80 -5.34 9.71 8.52
CA VAL A 80 -4.19 8.91 8.96
C VAL A 80 -2.88 9.47 8.43
N ILE A 81 -2.82 9.93 7.17
CA ILE A 81 -1.61 10.55 6.60
C ILE A 81 -1.22 11.80 7.41
N THR A 82 -2.20 12.65 7.73
CA THR A 82 -1.96 13.83 8.59
C THR A 82 -1.51 13.43 9.99
N HIS A 83 -2.13 12.40 10.59
CA HIS A 83 -1.75 11.92 11.91
C HIS A 83 -0.31 11.40 11.93
N MET A 84 0.12 10.72 10.87
CA MET A 84 1.49 10.20 10.73
C MET A 84 2.55 11.31 10.67
N ALA A 85 2.21 12.56 10.36
CA ALA A 85 3.18 13.67 10.40
C ALA A 85 3.82 13.83 11.79
N PHE A 86 3.08 13.50 12.85
CA PHE A 86 3.54 13.60 14.24
C PHE A 86 4.32 12.38 14.72
N TYR A 87 4.15 11.21 14.08
CA TYR A 87 4.78 9.94 14.49
C TYR A 87 5.92 9.49 13.57
N ALA A 88 5.81 9.77 12.27
CA ALA A 88 6.80 9.46 11.24
C ALA A 88 7.50 10.70 10.68
N GLY A 89 7.10 11.90 11.12
CA GLY A 89 7.65 13.18 10.68
C GLY A 89 6.94 13.75 9.45
N PHE A 90 6.96 15.08 9.36
CA PHE A 90 6.35 15.83 8.26
C PHE A 90 6.85 15.42 6.86
N PRO A 91 8.15 15.15 6.63
CA PRO A 91 8.61 14.71 5.30
C PRO A 91 7.91 13.44 4.81
N ALA A 92 7.80 12.42 5.67
CA ALA A 92 7.15 11.16 5.31
C ALA A 92 5.64 11.35 5.00
N ALA A 93 4.95 12.14 5.83
CA ALA A 93 3.54 12.45 5.62
C ALA A 93 3.28 13.27 4.34
N ILE A 94 4.12 14.27 4.03
CA ILE A 94 4.02 15.06 2.80
C ILE A 94 4.25 14.19 1.57
N THR A 95 5.28 13.34 1.59
CA THR A 95 5.52 12.38 0.51
C THR A 95 4.31 11.46 0.33
N ALA A 96 3.80 10.87 1.41
CA ALA A 96 2.61 10.02 1.35
C ALA A 96 1.38 10.74 0.79
N SER A 97 1.17 12.00 1.19
CA SER A 97 0.08 12.83 0.68
C SER A 97 0.19 13.08 -0.83
N ALA A 98 1.41 13.30 -1.35
CA ALA A 98 1.62 13.48 -2.78
C ALA A 98 1.29 12.21 -3.59
N TYR A 99 1.71 11.04 -3.10
CA TYR A 99 1.36 9.75 -3.69
C TYR A 99 -0.15 9.47 -3.62
N ALA A 100 -0.81 9.82 -2.52
CA ALA A 100 -2.26 9.67 -2.38
C ALA A 100 -3.01 10.55 -3.39
N ASN A 101 -2.61 11.82 -3.53
CA ASN A 101 -3.21 12.72 -4.52
C ASN A 101 -3.05 12.20 -5.95
N ALA A 102 -1.85 11.74 -6.33
CA ALA A 102 -1.62 11.15 -7.65
C ALA A 102 -2.48 9.89 -7.88
N THR A 103 -2.52 9.00 -6.88
CA THR A 103 -3.28 7.73 -6.97
C THR A 103 -4.77 7.96 -7.26
N PHE A 104 -5.38 8.94 -6.61
CA PHE A 104 -6.82 9.20 -6.74
C PHE A 104 -7.19 10.22 -7.82
N ALA A 105 -6.23 11.02 -8.31
CA ALA A 105 -6.44 11.88 -9.48
C ALA A 105 -6.55 11.05 -10.78
N ASP A 106 -5.73 10.00 -10.91
CA ASP A 106 -5.77 9.10 -12.06
C ASP A 106 -7.09 8.30 -12.12
N ASP A 107 -7.65 7.92 -10.96
CA ASP A 107 -8.91 7.18 -10.87
C ASP A 107 -10.14 8.04 -11.27
N GLN A 108 -10.06 9.37 -11.25
CA GLN A 108 -11.13 10.27 -11.72
C GLN A 108 -11.07 10.56 -13.23
N SER A 109 -10.03 10.07 -13.91
CA SER A 109 -9.76 10.36 -15.33
C SER A 109 -10.13 9.20 -16.27
N ASN A 110 -10.76 8.14 -15.73
CA ASN A 110 -11.26 6.95 -16.42
C ASN A 110 -12.75 6.75 -16.11
#